data_AF-A0A8S9IHZ9-F1
#
_entry.id   AF-A0A8S9IHZ9-F1
#
_cell.length_a   1.000
_cell.length_b   1.000
_cell.length_c   1.000
_cell.angle_alpha   90.00
_cell.angle_beta   90.00
_cell.angle_gamma   90.00
#
_symmetry.space_group_name_H-M   'P 1'
#
loop_
_entity.id
_entity.type
_entity.pdbx_description
1 polymer ?
#
loop_
_entity_poly.entity_id
_entity_poly.type
_entity_poly.pdbx_seq_one_letter_code
_entity_poly.pdbx_strand_id
1 'polypeptide(L)'
;MKRNVPTSNRLRTYLGFDASVPAMNSSRHNVSEDRQTILRRHSRYSLPIPIDLIIDILLRLPLKSIARCRCVSKLLASILVRLDFTDSFLASSLARPQVLFACRKQDKNDVMFYFSTPQPQNPDENPSSIVATYHMSFPFDSLSRCSAVSGFGCIEDFRIIKGRKTPRRVWVICNPSTGQSFTLPKMETRKRIWIRCFLGYDPIEKQHKALAMTSQQTKAEDHQVLTLGGTDKLAWRRIECGIPQYGSPGPHNICINGVLYFKAQANRSSNGDDIIICFDVRSEKYSFVKVMEKLVHPAAALLNYNGKLASVISQSPSHYIFNTTRSFEMWVLQESEKHEWSKHIYIFPPLWKHISGGQNLFFVGVTGADEIALCPKSLFREPFYVYYYNLKRGTIRRVEIQGLESKHFFILACERHWIVSLLLGMFKQSEIVCPCPKHLPRLVVTTGVSYIEK
;
A
#
# COMPACT_ATOMS: atom_id res chain seq x y z
N MET A 1 53.09 -23.58 -51.03
CA MET A 1 54.16 -24.26 -50.25
C MET A 1 53.61 -25.57 -49.71
N LYS A 2 54.09 -26.67 -50.30
CA LYS A 2 53.94 -28.06 -49.85
C LYS A 2 54.57 -28.19 -48.45
N ARG A 3 54.11 -29.05 -47.53
CA ARG A 3 54.39 -30.50 -47.44
C ARG A 3 53.66 -31.05 -46.20
N ASN A 4 52.81 -32.06 -46.35
CA ASN A 4 53.06 -33.52 -46.14
C ASN A 4 52.90 -34.00 -44.67
N VAL A 5 51.75 -34.61 -44.31
CA VAL A 5 51.44 -36.07 -44.40
C VAL A 5 52.57 -37.02 -43.89
N PRO A 6 52.32 -38.20 -43.28
CA PRO A 6 51.40 -38.65 -42.19
C PRO A 6 52.05 -39.78 -41.30
N THR A 7 51.22 -40.60 -40.65
CA THR A 7 51.39 -42.03 -40.26
C THR A 7 52.22 -42.46 -39.03
N SER A 8 51.56 -43.22 -38.13
CA SER A 8 51.88 -44.61 -37.71
C SER A 8 51.14 -44.92 -36.40
N ASN A 9 50.18 -45.86 -36.30
CA ASN A 9 50.34 -47.30 -36.01
C ASN A 9 51.35 -47.58 -34.87
N ARG A 10 51.14 -48.43 -33.85
CA ARG A 10 50.32 -49.63 -33.65
C ARG A 10 50.60 -50.17 -32.21
N LEU A 11 49.70 -51.00 -31.67
CA LEU A 11 49.95 -52.11 -30.69
C LEU A 11 50.39 -51.69 -29.26
N ARG A 12 50.09 -52.35 -28.13
CA ARG A 12 49.34 -53.56 -27.75
C ARG A 12 49.21 -53.50 -26.21
N THR A 13 48.09 -54.00 -25.68
CA THR A 13 47.91 -54.76 -24.40
C THR A 13 48.93 -54.61 -23.27
N TYR A 14 48.46 -54.40 -22.03
CA TYR A 14 48.50 -55.42 -20.95
C TYR A 14 47.70 -55.00 -19.69
N LEU A 15 46.81 -55.92 -19.29
CA LEU A 15 46.23 -56.28 -17.98
C LEU A 15 46.46 -55.38 -16.74
N GLY A 16 45.34 -55.09 -16.05
CA GLY A 16 45.30 -54.68 -14.64
C GLY A 16 43.88 -54.76 -14.09
N PHE A 17 43.63 -55.77 -13.26
CA PHE A 17 42.40 -56.04 -12.49
C PHE A 17 42.02 -54.86 -11.57
N ASP A 18 40.74 -54.52 -11.42
CA ASP A 18 39.94 -54.95 -10.24
C ASP A 18 38.54 -54.30 -10.13
N ALA A 19 37.60 -55.16 -9.72
CA ALA A 19 36.37 -54.94 -8.95
C ALA A 19 35.40 -53.79 -9.32
N SER A 20 34.34 -54.13 -10.06
CA SER A 20 33.07 -53.40 -10.08
C SER A 20 32.06 -54.10 -9.16
N VAL A 21 31.67 -53.45 -8.06
CA VAL A 21 30.52 -53.80 -7.22
C VAL A 21 29.39 -52.82 -7.54
N PRO A 22 28.15 -53.27 -7.82
CA PRO A 22 27.08 -52.40 -8.26
C PRO A 22 26.50 -51.56 -7.12
N ALA A 23 26.23 -50.28 -7.41
CA ALA A 23 25.55 -49.35 -6.52
C ALA A 23 24.11 -49.82 -6.26
N MET A 24 23.78 -50.07 -4.98
CA MET A 24 22.42 -50.30 -4.51
C MET A 24 21.58 -49.02 -4.65
N ASN A 25 20.51 -49.11 -5.45
CA ASN A 25 19.39 -48.18 -5.41
C ASN A 25 18.70 -48.27 -4.05
N SER A 26 18.62 -47.16 -3.31
CA SER A 26 17.65 -47.00 -2.22
C SER A 26 16.58 -46.00 -2.65
N SER A 27 15.43 -46.53 -3.07
CA SER A 27 14.21 -45.75 -3.24
C SER A 27 13.73 -45.28 -1.87
N ARG A 28 13.86 -43.98 -1.57
CA ARG A 28 13.14 -43.39 -0.44
C ARG A 28 11.69 -43.17 -0.86
N HIS A 29 10.82 -44.10 -0.51
CA HIS A 29 9.38 -43.88 -0.49
C HIS A 29 9.05 -42.79 0.54
N ASN A 30 8.52 -41.67 0.08
CA ASN A 30 7.89 -40.67 0.94
C ASN A 30 6.55 -41.25 1.43
N VAL A 31 6.56 -41.82 2.63
CA VAL A 31 5.34 -42.17 3.34
C VAL A 31 4.74 -40.87 3.91
N SER A 32 3.52 -40.55 3.49
CA SER A 32 2.71 -39.47 4.07
C SER A 32 2.35 -39.83 5.50
N GLU A 33 2.99 -39.20 6.49
CA GLU A 33 2.58 -39.33 7.89
C GLU A 33 1.24 -38.61 8.13
N ASP A 34 0.28 -39.34 8.68
CA ASP A 34 -1.08 -38.86 8.94
C ASP A 34 -1.11 -37.80 10.06
N ARG A 35 -1.95 -36.76 9.90
CA ARG A 35 -1.95 -35.53 10.73
C ARG A 35 -2.28 -35.76 12.20
N GLN A 36 -2.95 -36.87 12.53
CA GLN A 36 -3.27 -37.24 13.91
C GLN A 36 -2.06 -37.83 14.65
N THR A 37 -1.06 -38.35 13.94
CA THR A 37 0.12 -38.99 14.55
C THR A 37 1.08 -37.98 15.18
N ILE A 38 1.12 -36.73 14.67
CA ILE A 38 1.92 -35.64 15.23
C ILE A 38 1.42 -35.21 16.62
N LEU A 39 0.13 -35.35 16.89
CA LEU A 39 -0.50 -34.99 18.16
C LEU A 39 -0.17 -35.97 19.30
N ARG A 40 0.23 -37.21 18.99
CA ARG A 40 0.38 -38.28 20.00
C ARG A 40 1.78 -38.39 20.62
N ARG A 41 2.81 -37.77 20.03
CA ARG A 41 4.21 -37.88 20.51
C ARG A 41 4.66 -36.81 21.53
N HIS A 42 3.80 -35.86 21.90
CA HIS A 42 4.14 -34.80 22.88
C HIS A 42 3.32 -34.92 24.19
N SER A 43 3.21 -36.11 24.76
CA SER A 43 2.65 -36.28 26.10
C SER A 43 3.73 -36.77 27.07
N ARG A 44 4.39 -35.80 27.71
CA ARG A 44 4.79 -35.89 29.12
C ARG A 44 5.07 -34.47 29.63
N TYR A 45 4.14 -33.98 30.46
CA TYR A 45 4.12 -32.75 31.26
C TYR A 45 3.67 -31.44 30.57
N SER A 46 2.79 -30.73 31.29
CA SER A 46 1.99 -29.52 30.97
C SER A 46 0.79 -29.72 30.03
N LEU A 47 -0.42 -29.45 30.55
CA LEU A 47 -1.63 -29.25 29.74
C LEU A 47 -1.33 -28.15 28.71
N PRO A 48 -1.45 -28.39 27.40
CA PRO A 48 -1.19 -27.36 26.40
C PRO A 48 -2.21 -26.23 26.60
N ILE A 49 -1.73 -24.98 26.63
CA ILE A 49 -2.60 -23.79 26.66
C ILE A 49 -3.66 -23.96 25.55
N PRO A 50 -4.96 -23.88 25.88
CA PRO A 50 -6.04 -23.95 24.89
C PRO A 50 -5.78 -23.03 23.70
N ILE A 51 -6.08 -23.51 22.49
CA ILE A 51 -5.83 -22.77 21.24
C ILE A 51 -6.52 -21.39 21.27
N ASP A 52 -7.71 -21.30 21.85
CA ASP A 52 -8.46 -20.05 21.93
C ASP A 52 -7.76 -19.00 22.80
N LEU A 53 -7.09 -19.43 23.87
CA LEU A 53 -6.27 -18.54 24.71
C LEU A 53 -4.99 -18.12 23.98
N ILE A 54 -4.39 -19.01 23.18
CA ILE A 54 -3.25 -18.65 22.32
C ILE A 54 -3.69 -17.59 21.30
N ILE A 55 -4.85 -17.74 20.68
CA ILE A 55 -5.42 -16.76 19.75
C ILE A 55 -5.62 -15.42 20.45
N ASP A 56 -6.29 -15.38 21.62
CA ASP A 56 -6.51 -14.13 22.36
C ASP A 56 -5.19 -13.44 22.75
N ILE A 57 -4.18 -14.20 23.19
CA ILE A 57 -2.84 -13.66 23.47
C ILE A 57 -2.24 -13.05 22.19
N LEU A 58 -2.25 -13.79 21.07
CA LEU A 58 -1.68 -13.33 19.80
C LEU A 58 -2.39 -12.07 19.27
N LEU A 59 -3.72 -11.96 19.44
CA LEU A 59 -4.52 -10.79 19.03
C LEU A 59 -4.15 -9.51 19.81
N ARG A 60 -3.56 -9.65 21.00
CA ARG A 60 -3.12 -8.52 21.84
C ARG A 60 -1.66 -8.10 21.58
N LEU A 61 -0.91 -8.88 20.81
CA LEU A 61 0.50 -8.60 20.55
C LEU A 61 0.70 -7.59 19.40
N PRO A 62 1.78 -6.79 19.43
CA PRO A 62 2.19 -6.00 18.28
C PRO A 62 2.50 -6.89 17.06
N LEU A 63 2.26 -6.36 15.86
CA LEU A 63 2.48 -7.11 14.62
C LEU A 63 3.88 -7.71 14.48
N LYS A 64 4.92 -6.98 14.90
CA LYS A 64 6.31 -7.47 14.88
C LYS A 64 6.49 -8.71 15.77
N SER A 65 5.80 -8.78 16.90
CA SER A 65 5.82 -9.95 17.78
C SER A 65 5.06 -11.11 17.17
N ILE A 66 3.88 -10.86 16.58
CA ILE A 66 3.11 -11.87 15.84
C ILE A 66 3.92 -12.47 14.69
N ALA A 67 4.60 -11.63 13.91
CA ALA A 67 5.47 -12.07 12.81
C ALA A 67 6.61 -12.97 13.30
N ARG A 68 7.18 -12.68 14.49
CA ARG A 68 8.19 -13.54 15.13
C ARG A 68 7.59 -14.86 15.61
N CYS A 69 6.37 -14.85 16.19
CA CYS A 69 5.68 -16.06 16.66
C CYS A 69 5.53 -17.12 15.56
N ARG A 70 5.36 -16.70 14.30
CA ARG A 70 5.36 -17.60 13.14
C ARG A 70 6.63 -18.44 13.01
N CYS A 71 7.78 -17.90 13.42
CA CYS A 71 9.06 -18.59 13.36
C CYS A 71 9.36 -19.45 14.61
N VAL A 72 8.57 -19.31 15.68
CA VAL A 72 8.81 -19.98 16.97
C VAL A 72 8.28 -21.41 16.99
N SER A 73 7.14 -21.68 16.35
CA SER A 73 6.53 -23.01 16.35
C SER A 73 5.63 -23.23 15.12
N LYS A 74 5.56 -24.49 14.65
CA LYS A 74 4.63 -24.92 13.60
C LYS A 74 3.16 -24.68 14.00
N LEU A 75 2.83 -24.84 15.28
CA LEU A 75 1.47 -24.60 15.78
C LEU A 75 1.09 -23.12 15.63
N LEU A 76 1.95 -22.21 16.12
CA LEU A 76 1.74 -20.77 15.98
C LEU A 76 1.70 -20.34 14.51
N ALA A 77 2.60 -20.88 13.69
CA ALA A 77 2.57 -20.65 12.24
C ALA A 77 1.23 -21.07 11.61
N SER A 78 0.66 -22.21 12.02
CA SER A 78 -0.64 -22.67 11.54
C SER A 78 -1.80 -21.80 12.01
N ILE A 79 -1.79 -21.35 13.27
CA ILE A 79 -2.84 -20.49 13.84
C ILE A 79 -2.88 -19.15 13.11
N LEU A 80 -1.72 -18.54 12.88
CA LEU A 80 -1.59 -17.22 12.25
C LEU A 80 -2.00 -17.18 10.77
N VAL A 81 -2.13 -18.34 10.12
CA VAL A 81 -2.58 -18.45 8.72
C VAL A 81 -4.08 -18.74 8.65
N ARG A 82 -4.75 -19.05 9.76
CA ARG A 82 -6.19 -19.32 9.73
C ARG A 82 -6.99 -18.05 9.39
N LEU A 83 -8.08 -18.26 8.65
CA LEU A 83 -8.99 -17.19 8.25
C LEU A 83 -9.67 -16.53 9.45
N ASP A 84 -10.08 -17.31 10.45
CA ASP A 84 -10.74 -16.81 11.66
C ASP A 84 -9.82 -15.96 12.54
N PHE A 85 -8.54 -16.35 12.68
CA PHE A 85 -7.52 -15.50 13.32
C PHE A 85 -7.36 -14.19 12.55
N THR A 86 -7.24 -14.28 11.23
CA THR A 86 -7.11 -13.11 10.35
C THR A 86 -8.29 -12.16 10.53
N ASP A 87 -9.52 -12.68 10.46
CA ASP A 87 -10.74 -11.89 10.58
C ASP A 87 -10.90 -11.28 11.97
N SER A 88 -10.54 -12.01 13.04
CA SER A 88 -10.54 -11.50 14.41
C SER A 88 -9.50 -10.40 14.62
N PHE A 89 -8.32 -10.55 14.01
CA PHE A 89 -7.26 -9.54 14.03
C PHE A 89 -7.70 -8.28 13.27
N LEU A 90 -8.35 -8.46 12.11
CA LEU A 90 -8.92 -7.36 11.33
C LEU A 90 -10.00 -6.62 12.12
N ALA A 91 -10.96 -7.34 12.72
CA ALA A 91 -12.01 -6.74 13.55
C ALA A 91 -11.41 -5.94 14.73
N SER A 92 -10.39 -6.49 15.38
CA SER A 92 -9.67 -5.81 16.47
C SER A 92 -8.91 -4.57 15.99
N SER A 93 -8.37 -4.61 14.78
CA SER A 93 -7.69 -3.46 14.15
C SER A 93 -8.68 -2.38 13.71
N LEU A 94 -9.85 -2.77 13.21
CA LEU A 94 -10.94 -1.85 12.85
C LEU A 94 -11.49 -1.11 14.07
N ALA A 95 -11.52 -1.75 15.24
CA ALA A 95 -11.89 -1.12 16.50
C ALA A 95 -10.84 -0.11 17.02
N ARG A 96 -9.62 -0.09 16.44
CA ARG A 96 -8.52 0.82 16.80
C ARG A 96 -7.92 1.45 15.54
N PRO A 97 -8.67 2.31 14.85
CA PRO A 97 -8.22 2.83 13.56
C PRO A 97 -6.92 3.64 13.75
N GLN A 98 -6.03 3.47 12.78
CA GLN A 98 -4.77 4.19 12.71
C GLN A 98 -4.74 4.99 11.43
N VAL A 99 -4.14 6.17 11.52
CA VAL A 99 -3.84 6.98 10.34
C VAL A 99 -2.44 6.62 9.85
N LEU A 100 -2.36 6.11 8.62
CA LEU A 100 -1.09 5.90 7.93
C LEU A 100 -0.69 7.17 7.18
N PHE A 101 0.54 7.64 7.38
CA PHE A 101 1.16 8.72 6.64
C PHE A 101 2.22 8.17 5.69
N ALA A 102 2.13 8.57 4.42
CA ALA A 102 3.21 8.41 3.44
C ALA A 102 3.90 9.75 3.23
N CYS A 103 5.16 9.84 3.67
CA CYS A 103 5.93 11.07 3.76
C CYS A 103 7.14 11.03 2.82
N ARG A 104 7.22 11.94 1.84
CA ARG A 104 8.38 12.07 0.94
C ARG A 104 9.44 12.99 1.53
N LYS A 105 10.67 12.51 1.72
CA LYS A 105 11.85 13.38 1.94
C LYS A 105 12.48 13.72 0.60
N GLN A 106 12.56 15.01 0.28
CA GLN A 106 13.26 15.51 -0.90
C GLN A 106 14.71 15.84 -0.53
N ASP A 107 15.65 15.01 -0.95
CA ASP A 107 17.11 15.15 -0.75
C ASP A 107 17.83 14.60 -2.00
N LYS A 108 19.17 14.48 -1.99
CA LYS A 108 19.94 13.87 -3.09
C LYS A 108 19.43 12.48 -3.49
N ASN A 109 18.90 11.73 -2.52
CA ASN A 109 18.17 10.48 -2.72
C ASN A 109 16.76 10.65 -2.14
N ASP A 110 15.79 10.56 -3.03
CA ASP A 110 14.38 10.69 -2.75
C ASP A 110 13.90 9.43 -1.99
N VAL A 111 13.36 9.59 -0.78
CA VAL A 111 12.95 8.45 0.09
C VAL A 111 11.54 8.63 0.60
N MET A 112 10.75 7.56 0.49
CA MET A 112 9.40 7.48 1.05
C MET A 112 9.48 6.90 2.45
N PHE A 113 8.83 7.53 3.41
CA PHE A 113 8.71 7.05 4.78
C PHE A 113 7.25 6.77 5.10
N TYR A 114 7.01 5.66 5.80
CA TYR A 114 5.68 5.29 6.27
C TYR A 114 5.65 5.36 7.79
N PHE A 115 4.68 6.11 8.29
CA PHE A 115 4.42 6.26 9.72
C PHE A 115 2.94 5.97 10.01
N SER A 116 2.60 5.51 11.21
CA SER A 116 1.21 5.54 11.66
C SER A 116 1.04 6.26 12.99
N THR A 117 -0.16 6.76 13.22
CA THR A 117 -0.60 7.28 14.51
C THR A 117 -1.94 6.65 14.89
N PRO A 118 -2.21 6.45 16.19
CA PRO A 118 -3.56 6.13 16.62
C PRO A 118 -4.50 7.29 16.24
N GLN A 119 -5.66 6.96 15.67
CA GLN A 119 -6.69 7.96 15.41
C GLN A 119 -7.41 8.28 16.74
N PRO A 120 -7.48 9.56 17.16
CA PRO A 120 -8.29 9.96 18.30
C PRO A 120 -9.74 9.51 18.10
N GLN A 121 -10.25 8.65 19.00
CA GLN A 121 -11.64 8.17 18.93
C GLN A 121 -12.62 9.16 19.53
N ASN A 122 -12.19 9.85 20.59
CA ASN A 122 -12.99 10.84 21.27
C ASN A 122 -12.60 12.24 20.79
N PRO A 123 -13.45 12.97 20.05
CA PRO A 123 -13.15 14.35 19.65
C PRO A 123 -13.10 15.33 20.83
N ASP A 124 -13.56 14.94 22.03
CA ASP A 124 -13.41 15.74 23.26
C ASP A 124 -12.06 15.50 23.95
N GLU A 125 -11.44 14.34 23.75
CA GLU A 125 -10.02 14.16 24.01
C GLU A 125 -9.26 14.91 22.93
N ASN A 126 -8.85 16.14 23.23
CA ASN A 126 -8.05 16.98 22.35
C ASN A 126 -6.56 16.81 22.68
N PRO A 127 -5.88 15.74 22.22
CA PRO A 127 -4.45 15.63 22.42
C PRO A 127 -3.76 16.77 21.66
N SER A 128 -2.89 17.50 22.37
CA SER A 128 -2.04 18.53 21.74
C SER A 128 -1.00 17.92 20.82
N SER A 129 -0.53 16.70 21.13
CA SER A 129 0.46 15.96 20.35
C SER A 129 0.18 14.45 20.33
N ILE A 130 0.64 13.78 19.27
CA ILE A 130 0.58 12.33 19.08
C ILE A 130 1.92 11.85 18.53
N VAL A 131 2.49 10.81 19.12
CA VAL A 131 3.74 10.20 18.65
C VAL A 131 3.47 9.28 17.46
N ALA A 132 4.17 9.52 16.35
CA ALA A 132 4.12 8.66 15.18
C ALA A 132 5.03 7.43 15.33
N THR A 133 4.50 6.27 14.98
CA THR A 133 5.25 5.02 14.89
C THR A 133 5.84 4.87 13.48
N TYR A 134 7.16 4.73 13.38
CA TYR A 134 7.85 4.43 12.12
C TYR A 134 7.68 2.96 11.71
N HIS A 135 7.28 2.74 10.45
CA HIS A 135 7.12 1.40 9.88
C HIS A 135 8.26 1.01 8.96
N MET A 136 8.42 1.75 7.86
CA MET A 136 9.43 1.45 6.84
C MET A 136 9.81 2.70 6.05
N SER A 137 10.90 2.58 5.30
CA SER A 137 11.26 3.52 4.25
C SER A 137 11.63 2.79 2.97
N PHE A 138 11.47 3.47 1.84
CA PHE A 138 11.76 2.91 0.53
C PHE A 138 12.38 3.98 -0.39
N PRO A 139 13.56 3.73 -0.99
CA PRO A 139 14.19 4.68 -1.90
C PRO A 139 13.48 4.68 -3.26
N PHE A 140 13.37 5.85 -3.89
CA PHE A 140 12.85 5.97 -5.25
C PHE A 140 13.66 7.01 -6.03
N ASP A 141 13.61 6.93 -7.35
CA ASP A 141 14.43 7.79 -8.22
C ASP A 141 13.69 9.08 -8.58
N SER A 142 12.36 8.99 -8.81
CA SER A 142 11.51 10.16 -8.98
C SER A 142 10.05 9.81 -8.74
N LEU A 143 9.49 10.29 -7.63
CA LEU A 143 8.09 10.09 -7.32
C LEU A 143 7.21 11.04 -8.11
N SER A 144 6.25 10.47 -8.84
CA SER A 144 5.18 11.24 -9.45
C SER A 144 3.86 11.13 -8.68
N ARG A 145 3.49 9.96 -8.16
CA ARG A 145 2.19 9.72 -7.51
C ARG A 145 2.28 8.62 -6.44
N CYS A 146 1.43 8.73 -5.43
CA CYS A 146 1.22 7.71 -4.41
C CYS A 146 -0.29 7.62 -4.12
N SER A 147 -0.77 6.41 -3.89
CA SER A 147 -2.13 6.11 -3.44
C SER A 147 -2.06 5.01 -2.38
N ALA A 148 -3.04 4.96 -1.48
CA ALA A 148 -3.14 3.91 -0.48
C ALA A 148 -4.50 3.22 -0.61
N VAL A 149 -4.49 1.89 -0.64
CA VAL A 149 -5.71 1.07 -0.72
C VAL A 149 -5.53 -0.17 0.13
N SER A 150 -6.42 -0.33 1.11
CA SER A 150 -6.51 -1.48 2.02
C SER A 150 -5.17 -1.81 2.70
N GLY A 151 -4.42 -0.80 3.11
CA GLY A 151 -3.14 -0.95 3.82
C GLY A 151 -1.91 -1.11 2.91
N PHE A 152 -2.09 -1.10 1.59
CA PHE A 152 -0.98 -1.10 0.62
C PHE A 152 -0.79 0.28 0.00
N GLY A 153 0.47 0.73 -0.10
CA GLY A 153 0.81 1.90 -0.89
C GLY A 153 1.10 1.51 -2.33
N CYS A 154 0.53 2.21 -3.30
CA CYS A 154 0.87 2.09 -4.72
C CYS A 154 1.58 3.37 -5.19
N ILE A 155 2.84 3.21 -5.58
CA ILE A 155 3.76 4.29 -5.93
C ILE A 155 4.09 4.23 -7.41
N GLU A 156 4.06 5.38 -8.08
CA GLU A 156 4.68 5.57 -9.41
C GLU A 156 6.09 6.13 -9.26
N ASP A 157 7.06 5.41 -9.83
CA ASP A 157 8.49 5.70 -9.74
C ASP A 157 9.14 5.65 -11.13
N PHE A 158 10.16 6.47 -11.37
CA PHE A 158 10.93 6.48 -12.62
C PHE A 158 12.36 5.99 -12.38
N ARG A 159 12.59 4.69 -12.53
CA ARG A 159 13.88 4.08 -12.20
C ARG A 159 14.86 4.05 -13.35
N ILE A 160 16.13 4.34 -13.07
CA ILE A 160 17.22 4.04 -14.00
C ILE A 160 17.55 2.54 -13.88
N ILE A 161 17.10 1.76 -14.86
CA ILE A 161 17.40 0.33 -14.91
C ILE A 161 18.81 0.14 -15.48
N LYS A 162 19.62 -0.72 -14.83
CA LYS A 162 20.98 -1.07 -15.27
C LYS A 162 21.01 -1.34 -16.79
N GLY A 163 21.90 -0.65 -17.50
CA GLY A 163 22.04 -0.75 -18.96
C GLY A 163 21.17 0.21 -19.78
N ARG A 164 20.35 1.07 -19.15
CA ARG A 164 19.61 2.13 -19.85
C ARG A 164 20.10 3.52 -19.43
N LYS A 165 20.21 4.41 -20.42
CA LYS A 165 20.51 5.84 -20.20
C LYS A 165 19.29 6.65 -19.75
N THR A 166 18.07 6.13 -19.96
CA THR A 166 16.82 6.83 -19.64
C THR A 166 16.03 6.12 -18.55
N PRO A 167 15.46 6.88 -17.59
CA PRO A 167 14.57 6.33 -16.57
C PRO A 167 13.35 5.62 -17.19
N ARG A 168 12.91 4.55 -16.54
CA ARG A 168 11.72 3.80 -16.91
C ARG A 168 10.67 3.96 -15.82
N ARG A 169 9.45 4.29 -16.22
CA ARG A 169 8.30 4.27 -15.31
C ARG A 169 7.97 2.85 -14.85
N VAL A 170 7.82 2.70 -13.54
CA VAL A 170 7.40 1.48 -12.86
C VAL A 170 6.35 1.81 -11.81
N TRP A 171 5.54 0.81 -11.46
CA TRP A 171 4.61 0.88 -10.33
C TRP A 171 5.06 -0.08 -9.25
N VAL A 172 5.07 0.41 -8.03
CA VAL A 172 5.58 -0.31 -6.87
C VAL A 172 4.48 -0.38 -5.84
N ILE A 173 4.09 -1.60 -5.47
CA ILE A 173 3.17 -1.85 -4.38
C ILE A 173 4.01 -2.10 -3.14
N CYS A 174 3.78 -1.35 -2.07
CA CYS A 174 4.46 -1.51 -0.80
C CYS A 174 3.47 -1.92 0.28
N ASN A 175 3.92 -2.81 1.15
CA ASN A 175 3.22 -3.21 2.35
C ASN A 175 3.98 -2.64 3.55
N PRO A 176 3.56 -1.50 4.11
CA PRO A 176 4.28 -0.92 5.23
C PRO A 176 4.18 -1.75 6.52
N SER A 177 3.23 -2.69 6.63
CA SER A 177 3.13 -3.60 7.76
C SER A 177 4.26 -4.63 7.77
N THR A 178 4.69 -5.09 6.60
CA THR A 178 5.74 -6.11 6.47
C THR A 178 7.08 -5.53 6.03
N GLY A 179 7.11 -4.27 5.60
CA GLY A 179 8.29 -3.65 4.99
C GLY A 179 8.61 -4.15 3.58
N GLN A 180 7.72 -4.94 2.98
CA GLN A 180 7.93 -5.54 1.66
C GLN A 180 7.46 -4.60 0.53
N SER A 181 8.08 -4.74 -0.64
CA SER A 181 7.65 -4.03 -1.84
C SER A 181 7.72 -4.93 -3.07
N PHE A 182 6.78 -4.74 -3.99
CA PHE A 182 6.62 -5.44 -5.26
C PHE A 182 6.73 -4.44 -6.39
N THR A 183 7.51 -4.73 -7.41
CA THR A 183 7.42 -3.95 -8.65
C THR A 183 6.49 -4.68 -9.60
N LEU A 184 5.41 -4.01 -10.04
CA LEU A 184 4.46 -4.59 -10.97
C LEU A 184 5.16 -5.04 -12.26
N PRO A 185 4.75 -6.18 -12.85
CA PRO A 185 5.31 -6.64 -14.11
C PRO A 185 5.10 -5.58 -15.19
N LYS A 186 6.02 -5.57 -16.16
CA LYS A 186 5.93 -4.66 -17.29
C LYS A 186 4.63 -4.90 -18.05
N MET A 187 3.83 -3.85 -18.20
CA MET A 187 2.70 -3.84 -19.12
C MET A 187 3.20 -3.91 -20.56
N GLU A 188 2.59 -4.77 -21.37
CA GLU A 188 2.84 -4.84 -22.81
C GLU A 188 2.06 -3.73 -23.51
N THR A 189 2.78 -2.75 -24.04
CA THR A 189 2.19 -1.62 -24.77
C THR A 189 2.74 -1.56 -26.19
N ARG A 190 1.87 -1.24 -27.15
CA ARG A 190 2.23 -1.19 -28.57
C ARG A 190 3.05 0.05 -28.96
N LYS A 191 3.07 1.12 -28.13
CA LYS A 191 3.78 2.39 -28.40
C LYS A 191 4.32 3.07 -27.12
N ARG A 192 5.07 4.17 -27.26
CA ARG A 192 5.41 5.14 -26.17
C ARG A 192 4.14 5.93 -25.78
N ILE A 193 3.28 5.29 -25.00
CA ILE A 193 2.01 5.86 -24.55
C ILE A 193 2.12 6.23 -23.06
N TRP A 194 1.42 7.25 -22.60
CA TRP A 194 1.31 7.54 -21.17
C TRP A 194 0.55 6.40 -20.48
N ILE A 195 1.14 5.76 -19.47
CA ILE A 195 0.50 4.68 -18.71
C ILE A 195 0.11 5.22 -17.34
N ARG A 196 -1.09 4.87 -16.91
CA ARG A 196 -1.60 5.09 -15.54
C ARG A 196 -1.95 3.76 -14.94
N CYS A 197 -1.69 3.60 -13.65
CA CYS A 197 -2.06 2.40 -12.91
C CYS A 197 -2.71 2.83 -11.60
N PHE A 198 -3.77 2.13 -11.24
CA PHE A 198 -4.56 2.31 -10.04
C PHE A 198 -4.62 0.97 -9.31
N LEU A 199 -4.57 1.01 -7.99
CA LEU A 199 -4.77 -0.17 -7.17
C LEU A 199 -6.22 -0.18 -6.68
N GLY A 200 -6.88 -1.33 -6.75
CA GLY A 200 -8.21 -1.56 -6.19
C GLY A 200 -8.19 -2.79 -5.29
N TYR A 201 -9.14 -2.85 -4.37
CA TYR A 201 -9.33 -3.97 -3.45
C TYR A 201 -10.79 -4.40 -3.44
N ASP A 202 -11.03 -5.67 -3.70
CA ASP A 202 -12.32 -6.30 -3.50
C ASP A 202 -12.42 -6.85 -2.06
N PRO A 203 -13.29 -6.30 -1.19
CA PRO A 203 -13.44 -6.77 0.17
C PRO A 203 -14.15 -8.13 0.30
N ILE A 204 -14.89 -8.60 -0.72
CA ILE A 204 -15.63 -9.88 -0.63
C ILE A 204 -14.70 -11.05 -0.98
N GLU A 205 -14.03 -11.01 -2.14
CA GLU A 205 -13.02 -12.03 -2.49
C GLU A 205 -11.67 -11.77 -1.81
N LYS A 206 -11.56 -10.68 -1.03
CA LYS A 206 -10.34 -10.24 -0.33
C LYS A 206 -9.13 -10.14 -1.26
N GLN A 207 -9.34 -9.64 -2.48
CA GLN A 207 -8.36 -9.68 -3.56
C GLN A 207 -7.99 -8.27 -4.04
N HIS A 208 -6.69 -8.04 -4.24
CA HIS A 208 -6.20 -6.80 -4.85
C HIS A 208 -6.07 -6.97 -6.36
N LYS A 209 -6.48 -5.94 -7.11
CA LYS A 209 -6.25 -5.86 -8.56
C LYS A 209 -5.67 -4.51 -8.92
N ALA A 210 -4.74 -4.49 -9.87
CA ALA A 210 -4.20 -3.29 -10.45
C ALA A 210 -4.87 -3.04 -11.80
N LEU A 211 -5.50 -1.87 -11.97
CA LEU A 211 -6.03 -1.41 -13.24
C LEU A 211 -5.03 -0.47 -13.89
N ALA A 212 -4.53 -0.83 -15.06
CA ALA A 212 -3.68 0.01 -15.88
C ALA A 212 -4.37 0.43 -17.17
N MET A 213 -4.10 1.66 -17.60
CA MET A 213 -4.62 2.21 -18.85
C MET A 213 -3.54 2.96 -19.61
N THR A 214 -3.56 2.82 -20.93
CA THR A 214 -2.74 3.62 -21.84
C THR A 214 -3.54 4.82 -22.32
N SER A 215 -2.88 5.98 -22.48
CA SER A 215 -3.49 7.17 -23.06
C SER A 215 -2.66 7.80 -24.18
N GLN A 216 -3.24 7.86 -25.39
CA GLN A 216 -2.67 8.54 -26.56
C GLN A 216 -3.43 9.84 -26.81
N GLN A 217 -2.70 10.97 -26.97
CA GLN A 217 -3.29 12.29 -27.20
C GLN A 217 -4.46 12.59 -26.25
N THR A 218 -4.30 12.29 -24.96
CA THR A 218 -5.29 12.47 -23.88
C THR A 218 -6.54 11.59 -23.93
N LYS A 219 -6.65 10.62 -24.85
CA LYS A 219 -7.73 9.62 -24.87
C LYS A 219 -7.22 8.30 -24.26
N ALA A 220 -7.99 7.65 -23.38
CA ALA A 220 -7.67 6.29 -22.94
C ALA A 220 -7.92 5.29 -24.08
N GLU A 221 -7.01 4.33 -24.27
CA GLU A 221 -7.08 3.34 -25.36
C GLU A 221 -7.14 1.91 -24.82
N ASP A 222 -6.02 1.39 -24.33
CA ASP A 222 -5.94 0.02 -23.84
C ASP A 222 -6.11 0.00 -22.33
N HIS A 223 -7.03 -0.84 -21.85
CA HIS A 223 -7.25 -1.11 -20.44
C HIS A 223 -6.76 -2.54 -20.14
N GLN A 224 -5.97 -2.68 -19.07
CA GLN A 224 -5.43 -3.95 -18.63
C GLN A 224 -5.59 -4.08 -17.12
N VAL A 225 -5.88 -5.29 -16.66
CA VAL A 225 -5.97 -5.60 -15.24
C VAL A 225 -4.98 -6.69 -14.90
N LEU A 226 -4.41 -6.58 -13.71
CA LEU A 226 -3.56 -7.59 -13.10
C LEU A 226 -4.12 -7.94 -11.73
N THR A 227 -4.43 -9.21 -11.53
CA THR A 227 -4.83 -9.74 -10.22
C THR A 227 -3.61 -10.09 -9.39
N LEU A 228 -3.59 -9.68 -8.12
CA LEU A 228 -2.46 -9.89 -7.22
C LEU A 228 -2.77 -11.00 -6.20
N GLY A 229 -1.77 -11.80 -5.85
CA GLY A 229 -1.89 -12.82 -4.80
C GLY A 229 -2.62 -14.11 -5.21
N GLY A 230 -2.88 -14.33 -6.50
CA GLY A 230 -3.42 -15.59 -7.03
C GLY A 230 -2.36 -16.68 -7.20
N THR A 231 -2.79 -17.93 -7.40
CA THR A 231 -1.93 -19.08 -7.70
C THR A 231 -1.31 -19.01 -9.10
N ASP A 232 -1.94 -18.23 -9.98
CA ASP A 232 -1.57 -18.12 -11.39
C ASP A 232 -0.35 -17.24 -11.62
N LYS A 233 0.19 -17.29 -12.84
CA LYS A 233 1.23 -16.35 -13.26
C LYS A 233 0.67 -14.92 -13.24
N LEU A 234 1.41 -14.02 -12.59
CA LEU A 234 1.13 -12.58 -12.61
C LEU A 234 1.26 -12.05 -14.03
N ALA A 235 0.13 -11.95 -14.73
CA ALA A 235 0.05 -11.50 -16.11
C ALA A 235 -1.03 -10.43 -16.26
N TRP A 236 -0.71 -9.40 -17.03
CA TRP A 236 -1.70 -8.41 -17.45
C TRP A 236 -2.66 -9.02 -18.45
N ARG A 237 -3.96 -8.87 -18.22
CA ARG A 237 -5.00 -9.24 -19.17
C ARG A 237 -5.74 -8.00 -19.64
N ARG A 238 -6.10 -7.98 -20.92
CA ARG A 238 -6.85 -6.88 -21.52
C ARG A 238 -8.30 -6.94 -21.09
N ILE A 239 -8.89 -5.77 -20.90
CA ILE A 239 -10.33 -5.60 -20.68
C ILE A 239 -10.84 -4.49 -21.59
N GLU A 240 -12.13 -4.55 -21.89
CA GLU A 240 -12.79 -3.54 -22.70
C GLU A 240 -13.36 -2.43 -21.80
N CYS A 241 -13.17 -1.19 -22.22
CA CYS A 241 -13.86 -0.05 -21.64
C CYS A 241 -14.79 0.55 -22.68
N GLY A 242 -16.09 0.43 -22.47
CA GLY A 242 -17.12 1.03 -23.34
C GLY A 242 -17.33 2.53 -23.12
N ILE A 243 -16.64 3.14 -22.15
CA ILE A 243 -16.82 4.54 -21.79
C ILE A 243 -15.68 5.37 -22.41
N PRO A 244 -15.98 6.38 -23.23
CA PRO A 244 -15.00 7.35 -23.69
C PRO A 244 -14.37 8.11 -22.51
N GLN A 245 -13.05 8.02 -22.38
CA GLN A 245 -12.29 8.68 -21.32
C GLN A 245 -11.25 9.60 -21.93
N TYR A 246 -11.35 10.88 -21.60
CA TYR A 246 -10.44 11.92 -22.05
C TYR A 246 -9.79 12.66 -20.89
N GLY A 247 -8.78 13.45 -21.25
CA GLY A 247 -7.99 14.20 -20.29
C GLY A 247 -6.99 13.32 -19.55
N SER A 248 -6.29 13.96 -18.63
CA SER A 248 -5.35 13.30 -17.74
C SER A 248 -6.11 13.04 -16.43
N PRO A 249 -6.48 11.80 -16.06
CA PRO A 249 -7.17 11.56 -14.79
C PRO A 249 -6.45 12.28 -13.64
N GLY A 250 -7.16 12.97 -12.77
CA GLY A 250 -6.53 13.66 -11.65
C GLY A 250 -5.65 12.71 -10.81
N PRO A 251 -4.72 13.21 -9.98
CA PRO A 251 -4.01 12.37 -9.02
C PRO A 251 -4.97 11.71 -8.00
N HIS A 252 -6.17 12.25 -7.87
CA HIS A 252 -7.20 11.83 -6.93
C HIS A 252 -7.98 10.63 -7.47
N ASN A 253 -7.57 9.45 -7.06
CA ASN A 253 -8.33 8.20 -7.16
C ASN A 253 -8.58 7.67 -5.75
N ILE A 254 -9.65 6.91 -5.57
CA ILE A 254 -9.97 6.29 -4.29
C ILE A 254 -10.71 4.98 -4.53
N CYS A 255 -10.40 3.95 -3.73
CA CYS A 255 -11.12 2.69 -3.74
C CYS A 255 -12.02 2.62 -2.49
N ILE A 256 -13.33 2.47 -2.68
CA ILE A 256 -14.32 2.41 -1.60
C ILE A 256 -15.19 1.17 -1.84
N ASN A 257 -15.23 0.26 -0.86
CA ASN A 257 -16.12 -0.92 -0.87
C ASN A 257 -16.07 -1.74 -2.17
N GLY A 258 -14.89 -1.97 -2.73
CA GLY A 258 -14.74 -2.75 -3.97
C GLY A 258 -14.88 -1.95 -5.26
N VAL A 259 -15.15 -0.64 -5.19
CA VAL A 259 -15.25 0.22 -6.38
C VAL A 259 -14.13 1.24 -6.39
N LEU A 260 -13.37 1.26 -7.48
CA LEU A 260 -12.33 2.24 -7.74
C LEU A 260 -12.94 3.44 -8.47
N TYR A 261 -12.80 4.62 -7.88
CA TYR A 261 -13.28 5.89 -8.41
C TYR A 261 -12.12 6.76 -8.87
N PHE A 262 -12.20 7.28 -10.09
CA PHE A 262 -11.24 8.26 -10.60
C PHE A 262 -11.90 9.19 -11.62
N LYS A 263 -11.39 10.42 -11.71
CA LYS A 263 -11.93 11.44 -12.61
C LYS A 263 -11.49 11.24 -14.05
N ALA A 264 -12.37 11.52 -15.00
CA ALA A 264 -12.09 11.59 -16.43
C ALA A 264 -12.98 12.66 -17.09
N GLN A 265 -12.74 12.97 -18.36
CA GLN A 265 -13.63 13.80 -19.17
C GLN A 265 -14.40 12.91 -20.15
N ALA A 266 -15.68 13.20 -20.35
CA ALA A 266 -16.53 12.45 -21.30
C ALA A 266 -16.20 12.76 -22.77
N ASN A 267 -15.61 13.92 -23.06
CA ASN A 267 -15.21 14.32 -24.42
C ASN A 267 -13.90 15.13 -24.42
N ARG A 268 -13.34 15.41 -25.61
CA ARG A 268 -12.08 16.16 -25.78
C ARG A 268 -12.20 17.68 -25.62
N SER A 269 -13.42 18.21 -25.48
CA SER A 269 -13.62 19.65 -25.47
C SER A 269 -13.18 20.25 -24.14
N SER A 270 -12.69 21.49 -24.16
CA SER A 270 -12.34 22.24 -22.95
C SER A 270 -13.54 22.51 -22.03
N ASN A 271 -14.76 22.36 -22.56
CA ASN A 271 -16.03 22.47 -21.85
C ASN A 271 -16.68 21.09 -21.65
N GLY A 272 -15.90 20.01 -21.76
CA GLY A 272 -16.42 18.65 -21.68
C GLY A 272 -16.95 18.34 -20.30
N ASP A 273 -18.03 17.54 -20.25
CA ASP A 273 -18.60 17.08 -18.99
C ASP A 273 -17.54 16.26 -18.22
N ASP A 274 -17.19 16.75 -17.03
CA ASP A 274 -16.41 15.97 -16.07
C ASP A 274 -17.25 14.76 -15.62
N ILE A 275 -16.62 13.60 -15.56
CA ILE A 275 -17.24 12.37 -15.09
C ILE A 275 -16.33 11.69 -14.06
N ILE A 276 -16.95 10.93 -13.16
CA ILE A 276 -16.21 10.03 -12.28
C ILE A 276 -16.44 8.62 -12.80
N ILE A 277 -15.37 8.00 -13.26
CA ILE A 277 -15.37 6.59 -13.65
C ILE A 277 -15.42 5.74 -12.39
N CYS A 278 -16.31 4.76 -12.42
CA CYS A 278 -16.49 3.77 -11.37
C CYS A 278 -16.07 2.43 -11.97
N PHE A 279 -15.03 1.81 -11.40
CA PHE A 279 -14.57 0.49 -11.81
C PHE A 279 -14.81 -0.49 -10.67
N ASP A 280 -15.75 -1.42 -10.86
CA ASP A 280 -16.01 -2.48 -9.90
C ASP A 280 -14.86 -3.49 -9.96
N VAL A 281 -14.13 -3.65 -8.85
CA VAL A 281 -12.90 -4.45 -8.81
C VAL A 281 -13.19 -5.94 -8.98
N ARG A 282 -14.34 -6.43 -8.50
CA ARG A 282 -14.68 -7.86 -8.60
C ARG A 282 -15.08 -8.23 -10.01
N SER A 283 -16.15 -7.61 -10.50
CA SER A 283 -16.75 -7.87 -11.80
C SER A 283 -15.96 -7.25 -12.95
N GLU A 284 -15.07 -6.30 -12.65
CA GLU A 284 -14.20 -5.60 -13.61
C GLU A 284 -14.98 -4.83 -14.66
N LYS A 285 -16.18 -4.39 -14.28
CA LYS A 285 -17.07 -3.61 -15.12
C LYS A 285 -16.90 -2.13 -14.83
N TYR A 286 -16.97 -1.35 -15.90
CA TYR A 286 -17.01 0.10 -15.80
C TYR A 286 -18.44 0.60 -15.75
N SER A 287 -18.64 1.62 -14.94
CA SER A 287 -19.76 2.55 -14.98
C SER A 287 -19.22 3.96 -14.77
N PHE A 288 -20.09 4.97 -14.77
CA PHE A 288 -19.70 6.34 -14.49
C PHE A 288 -20.85 7.08 -13.83
N VAL A 289 -20.51 8.09 -13.04
CA VAL A 289 -21.47 9.06 -12.54
C VAL A 289 -21.17 10.42 -13.15
N LYS A 290 -22.24 11.10 -13.59
CA LYS A 290 -22.12 12.47 -14.09
C LYS A 290 -21.85 13.42 -12.94
N VAL A 291 -20.93 14.34 -13.16
CA VAL A 291 -20.76 15.51 -12.31
C VAL A 291 -21.72 16.57 -12.86
N MET A 292 -22.71 17.00 -12.08
CA MET A 292 -23.59 18.09 -12.51
C MET A 292 -22.77 19.38 -12.69
N GLU A 293 -23.12 20.20 -13.69
CA GLU A 293 -22.35 21.39 -14.10
C GLU A 293 -22.03 22.31 -12.91
N LYS A 294 -20.74 22.66 -12.78
CA LYS A 294 -20.09 23.43 -11.67
C LYS A 294 -19.81 22.65 -10.38
N LEU A 295 -20.19 21.38 -10.23
CA LEU A 295 -20.35 20.76 -8.90
C LEU A 295 -19.22 19.79 -8.47
N VAL A 296 -18.33 19.36 -9.37
CA VAL A 296 -17.07 18.67 -9.00
C VAL A 296 -15.95 19.13 -9.94
N HIS A 297 -15.36 20.28 -9.62
CA HIS A 297 -14.20 20.80 -10.36
C HIS A 297 -13.10 19.73 -10.52
N PRO A 298 -12.31 19.72 -11.62
CA PRO A 298 -11.21 18.78 -11.81
C PRO A 298 -10.25 18.73 -10.62
N ALA A 299 -10.06 19.88 -9.97
CA ALA A 299 -9.22 20.00 -8.77
C ALA A 299 -9.84 19.44 -7.48
N ALA A 300 -11.15 19.15 -7.38
CA ALA A 300 -11.76 18.69 -6.12
C ALA A 300 -11.13 17.39 -5.58
N ALA A 301 -11.03 17.25 -4.26
CA ALA A 301 -10.58 16.01 -3.64
C ALA A 301 -11.71 14.95 -3.68
N LEU A 302 -11.33 13.66 -3.75
CA LEU A 302 -12.25 12.54 -3.56
C LEU A 302 -11.96 11.90 -2.21
N LEU A 303 -12.99 11.75 -1.38
CA LEU A 303 -12.90 11.23 -0.03
C LEU A 303 -13.89 10.07 0.17
N ASN A 304 -13.53 9.14 1.04
CA ASN A 304 -14.47 8.14 1.54
C ASN A 304 -15.20 8.74 2.74
N TYR A 305 -16.49 9.05 2.60
CA TYR A 305 -17.37 9.51 3.69
C TYR A 305 -18.34 8.38 4.05
N ASN A 306 -18.02 7.66 5.13
CA ASN A 306 -18.85 6.58 5.68
C ASN A 306 -19.26 5.52 4.64
N GLY A 307 -18.31 5.10 3.81
CA GLY A 307 -18.50 4.11 2.76
C GLY A 307 -19.10 4.68 1.46
N LYS A 308 -19.41 5.98 1.42
CA LYS A 308 -19.89 6.69 0.24
C LYS A 308 -18.79 7.55 -0.37
N LEU A 309 -18.84 7.74 -1.69
CA LEU A 309 -17.97 8.67 -2.39
C LEU A 309 -18.39 10.10 -2.05
N ALA A 310 -17.43 10.90 -1.58
CA ALA A 310 -17.60 12.34 -1.41
C ALA A 310 -16.61 13.10 -2.28
N SER A 311 -17.06 14.20 -2.88
CA SER A 311 -16.19 15.18 -3.52
C SER A 311 -16.16 16.48 -2.74
N VAL A 312 -14.96 17.01 -2.52
CA VAL A 312 -14.77 18.20 -1.68
C VAL A 312 -13.98 19.28 -2.41
N ILE A 313 -14.50 20.50 -2.38
CA ILE A 313 -13.92 21.67 -3.03
C ILE A 313 -13.97 22.88 -2.11
N SER A 314 -12.93 23.72 -2.15
CA SER A 314 -12.96 25.01 -1.47
C SER A 314 -13.74 26.06 -2.28
N GLN A 315 -14.03 27.22 -1.69
CA GLN A 315 -14.75 28.32 -2.36
C GLN A 315 -14.02 28.88 -3.61
N SER A 316 -12.71 28.64 -3.75
CA SER A 316 -11.96 28.83 -4.98
C SER A 316 -11.87 27.49 -5.71
N PRO A 317 -11.93 27.39 -7.05
CA PRO A 317 -11.91 26.13 -7.82
C PRO A 317 -10.62 25.31 -7.63
N SER A 318 -10.44 24.76 -6.44
CA SER A 318 -9.20 24.32 -5.84
C SER A 318 -9.54 23.38 -4.69
N HIS A 319 -8.84 22.24 -4.58
CA HIS A 319 -8.82 21.41 -3.37
C HIS A 319 -7.96 21.98 -2.25
N TYR A 320 -7.22 23.05 -2.51
CA TYR A 320 -6.46 23.76 -1.48
C TYR A 320 -7.35 24.74 -0.73
N ILE A 321 -7.15 24.77 0.58
CA ILE A 321 -7.73 25.74 1.50
C ILE A 321 -6.66 26.81 1.74
N PHE A 322 -6.94 28.01 1.23
CA PHE A 322 -6.13 29.21 1.44
C PHE A 322 -6.60 29.98 2.67
N ASN A 323 -5.78 30.88 3.21
CA ASN A 323 -6.13 31.78 4.31
C ASN A 323 -7.38 32.65 4.07
N THR A 324 -7.77 32.86 2.80
CA THR A 324 -8.98 33.58 2.38
C THR A 324 -10.24 32.71 2.38
N THR A 325 -10.09 31.38 2.49
CA THR A 325 -11.19 30.41 2.43
C THR A 325 -12.11 30.59 3.64
N ARG A 326 -13.40 30.78 3.38
CA ARG A 326 -14.43 30.92 4.42
C ARG A 326 -15.25 29.66 4.61
N SER A 327 -15.37 28.87 3.55
CA SER A 327 -16.15 27.65 3.53
C SER A 327 -15.60 26.67 2.48
N PHE A 328 -16.07 25.43 2.58
CA PHE A 328 -15.89 24.42 1.55
C PHE A 328 -17.21 23.69 1.32
N GLU A 329 -17.36 23.15 0.13
CA GLU A 329 -18.52 22.36 -0.28
C GLU A 329 -18.14 20.87 -0.33
N MET A 330 -19.01 20.03 0.20
CA MET A 330 -18.90 18.57 0.14
C MET A 330 -20.14 18.00 -0.51
N TRP A 331 -19.92 17.26 -1.60
CA TRP A 331 -20.95 16.55 -2.36
C TRP A 331 -20.82 15.07 -2.07
N VAL A 332 -21.85 14.46 -1.50
CA VAL A 332 -21.86 13.02 -1.17
C VAL A 332 -22.76 12.29 -2.16
N LEU A 333 -22.23 11.26 -2.80
CA LEU A 333 -22.99 10.41 -3.71
C LEU A 333 -23.96 9.55 -2.90
N GLN A 334 -25.26 9.75 -3.12
CA GLN A 334 -26.31 9.01 -2.43
C GLN A 334 -26.66 7.72 -3.16
N GLU A 335 -26.86 7.82 -4.47
CA GLU A 335 -27.19 6.69 -5.33
C GLU A 335 -26.44 6.80 -6.65
N SER A 336 -25.56 5.82 -6.91
CA SER A 336 -24.70 5.83 -8.09
C SER A 336 -25.48 5.65 -9.39
N GLU A 337 -26.53 4.83 -9.40
CA GLU A 337 -27.32 4.53 -10.61
C GLU A 337 -28.20 5.70 -11.04
N LYS A 338 -28.74 6.45 -10.07
CA LYS A 338 -29.54 7.66 -10.32
C LYS A 338 -28.71 8.92 -10.46
N HIS A 339 -27.39 8.83 -10.22
CA HIS A 339 -26.45 9.94 -10.26
C HIS A 339 -26.83 11.06 -9.25
N GLU A 340 -27.37 10.67 -8.09
CA GLU A 340 -27.89 11.60 -7.08
C GLU A 340 -26.82 12.01 -6.07
N TRP A 341 -26.68 13.32 -5.87
CA TRP A 341 -25.71 13.91 -4.95
C TRP A 341 -26.39 14.81 -3.92
N SER A 342 -25.94 14.75 -2.67
CA SER A 342 -26.34 15.68 -1.61
C SER A 342 -25.25 16.71 -1.32
N LYS A 343 -25.60 18.00 -1.36
CA LYS A 343 -24.70 19.12 -1.09
C LYS A 343 -24.67 19.47 0.41
N HIS A 344 -23.47 19.63 0.95
CA HIS A 344 -23.24 20.17 2.28
C HIS A 344 -22.24 21.32 2.20
N ILE A 345 -22.50 22.40 2.93
CA ILE A 345 -21.62 23.57 3.00
C ILE A 345 -21.13 23.69 4.43
N TYR A 346 -19.81 23.75 4.60
CA TYR A 346 -19.17 23.85 5.90
C TYR A 346 -18.40 25.16 6.00
N ILE A 347 -18.61 25.89 7.09
CA ILE A 347 -18.02 27.21 7.33
C ILE A 347 -16.84 27.06 8.29
N PHE A 348 -15.71 27.67 7.96
CA PHE A 348 -14.57 27.72 8.88
C PHE A 348 -14.81 28.76 9.99
N PRO A 349 -14.45 28.46 11.25
CA PRO A 349 -14.61 29.40 12.35
C PRO A 349 -13.66 30.60 12.16
N PRO A 350 -14.02 31.85 12.52
CA PRO A 350 -13.23 33.04 12.20
C PRO A 350 -11.73 32.97 12.55
N LEU A 351 -11.41 32.31 13.67
CA LEU A 351 -10.05 32.18 14.20
C LEU A 351 -9.24 31.02 13.58
N TRP A 352 -9.80 30.25 12.63
CA TRP A 352 -9.11 29.10 12.02
C TRP A 352 -7.77 29.46 11.37
N LYS A 353 -7.62 30.71 10.92
CA LYS A 353 -6.41 31.24 10.29
C LYS A 353 -5.24 31.33 11.26
N HIS A 354 -5.51 31.64 12.53
CA HIS A 354 -4.49 31.64 13.57
C HIS A 354 -4.04 30.21 13.86
N ILE A 355 -4.96 29.24 13.78
CA ILE A 355 -4.66 27.82 13.97
C ILE A 355 -3.76 27.31 12.84
N SER A 356 -4.06 27.66 11.58
CA SER A 356 -3.26 27.24 10.41
C SER A 356 -1.93 27.97 10.23
N GLY A 357 -1.69 29.07 10.95
CA GLY A 357 -0.41 29.80 10.89
C GLY A 357 -0.04 30.28 9.48
N GLY A 358 -1.04 30.57 8.64
CA GLY A 358 -0.84 31.00 7.25
C GLY A 358 -0.50 29.88 6.26
N GLN A 359 -0.52 28.61 6.68
CA GLN A 359 -0.27 27.47 5.78
C GLN A 359 -1.47 27.21 4.87
N ASN A 360 -1.19 26.83 3.62
CA ASN A 360 -2.21 26.31 2.69
C ASN A 360 -2.45 24.83 2.99
N LEU A 361 -3.69 24.45 3.23
CA LEU A 361 -4.07 23.09 3.58
C LEU A 361 -4.70 22.36 2.38
N PHE A 362 -4.73 21.03 2.41
CA PHE A 362 -5.47 20.22 1.45
C PHE A 362 -6.17 19.05 2.15
N PHE A 363 -7.27 18.58 1.55
CA PHE A 363 -8.07 17.45 2.03
C PHE A 363 -7.32 16.13 1.85
N VAL A 364 -7.26 15.32 2.91
CA VAL A 364 -6.56 14.01 2.86
C VAL A 364 -7.50 12.84 3.12
N GLY A 365 -8.44 12.99 4.04
CA GLY A 365 -9.29 11.90 4.51
C GLY A 365 -10.29 12.37 5.55
N VAL A 366 -11.06 11.46 6.13
CA VAL A 366 -12.30 11.81 6.84
C VAL A 366 -12.47 11.20 8.24
N THR A 367 -11.53 10.68 9.03
CA THR A 367 -11.70 10.10 10.42
C THR A 367 -13.04 9.50 10.97
N GLY A 368 -12.99 8.40 11.74
CA GLY A 368 -14.21 7.74 12.26
C GLY A 368 -15.18 8.63 13.06
N ALA A 369 -14.72 9.78 13.57
CA ALA A 369 -15.48 10.75 14.34
C ALA A 369 -16.16 11.86 13.50
N ASP A 370 -16.38 11.62 12.20
CA ASP A 370 -16.88 12.63 11.25
C ASP A 370 -15.99 13.90 11.20
N GLU A 371 -14.67 13.74 11.30
CA GLU A 371 -13.73 14.85 11.13
C GLU A 371 -12.96 14.74 9.80
N ILE A 372 -12.89 15.83 9.06
CA ILE A 372 -12.02 15.91 7.88
C ILE A 372 -10.58 16.17 8.32
N ALA A 373 -9.67 15.27 7.94
CA ALA A 373 -8.24 15.46 8.10
C ALA A 373 -7.69 16.32 6.96
N LEU A 374 -7.00 17.39 7.34
CA LEU A 374 -6.35 18.35 6.46
C LEU A 374 -4.87 18.42 6.78
N CYS A 375 -4.03 18.57 5.77
CA CYS A 375 -2.58 18.67 5.93
C CYS A 375 -2.00 19.84 5.13
N PRO A 376 -0.90 20.45 5.58
CA PRO A 376 -0.30 21.56 4.86
C PRO A 376 0.43 21.07 3.61
N LYS A 377 0.40 21.88 2.56
CA LYS A 377 1.02 21.58 1.26
C LYS A 377 2.55 21.72 1.27
N SER A 378 3.06 22.70 2.01
CA SER A 378 4.48 23.12 1.99
C SER A 378 5.39 22.19 2.78
N LEU A 379 6.69 22.21 2.45
CA LEU A 379 7.75 21.61 3.26
C LEU A 379 7.59 22.05 4.72
N PHE A 380 7.47 21.08 5.62
CA PHE A 380 7.30 21.35 7.04
C PHE A 380 8.55 22.05 7.60
N ARG A 381 8.32 23.13 8.36
CA ARG A 381 9.21 23.56 9.45
C ARG A 381 8.65 22.94 10.72
N GLU A 382 9.50 22.34 11.54
CA GLU A 382 9.09 21.76 12.81
C GLU A 382 8.44 22.83 13.70
N PRO A 383 7.37 22.49 14.43
CA PRO A 383 6.68 21.18 14.53
C PRO A 383 5.66 20.89 13.41
N PHE A 384 5.41 19.60 13.15
CA PHE A 384 4.44 19.13 12.14
C PHE A 384 3.02 19.03 12.73
N TYR A 385 2.02 19.58 12.02
CA TYR A 385 0.62 19.54 12.44
C TYR A 385 -0.29 18.88 11.41
N VAL A 386 -1.21 18.04 11.90
CA VAL A 386 -2.42 17.62 11.17
C VAL A 386 -3.60 18.40 11.72
N TYR A 387 -4.48 18.85 10.83
CA TYR A 387 -5.66 19.61 11.21
C TYR A 387 -6.90 18.74 11.05
N TYR A 388 -7.79 18.80 12.03
CA TYR A 388 -9.06 18.07 12.01
C TYR A 388 -10.21 19.06 12.06
N TYR A 389 -11.06 19.03 11.05
CA TYR A 389 -12.29 19.83 11.00
C TYR A 389 -13.48 18.92 11.36
N ASN A 390 -14.15 19.20 12.46
CA ASN A 390 -15.32 18.44 12.90
C ASN A 390 -16.57 18.87 12.12
N LEU A 391 -17.16 17.95 11.35
CA LEU A 391 -18.29 18.27 10.47
C LEU A 391 -19.57 18.60 11.24
N LYS A 392 -19.75 18.09 12.47
CA LYS A 392 -20.94 18.34 13.29
C LYS A 392 -20.86 19.69 14.01
N ARG A 393 -19.71 19.99 14.59
CA ARG A 393 -19.48 21.17 15.43
C ARG A 393 -19.01 22.40 14.64
N GLY A 394 -18.50 22.20 13.43
CA GLY A 394 -17.91 23.27 12.63
C GLY A 394 -16.61 23.84 13.22
N THR A 395 -15.94 23.08 14.08
CA THR A 395 -14.70 23.47 14.76
C THR A 395 -13.50 22.86 14.09
N ILE A 396 -12.36 23.55 14.17
CA ILE A 396 -11.07 23.03 13.69
C ILE A 396 -10.07 22.98 14.84
N ARG A 397 -9.28 21.92 14.87
CA ARG A 397 -8.17 21.73 15.80
C ARG A 397 -6.92 21.32 15.03
N ARG A 398 -5.75 21.51 15.63
CA ARG A 398 -4.48 21.00 15.13
C ARG A 398 -3.87 20.06 16.16
N VAL A 399 -3.21 19.02 15.68
CA VAL A 399 -2.52 18.04 16.51
C VAL A 399 -1.08 17.95 16.02
N GLU A 400 -0.13 18.11 16.93
CA GLU A 400 1.28 17.93 16.64
C GLU A 400 1.58 16.44 16.42
N ILE A 401 2.26 16.09 15.33
CA ILE A 401 2.72 14.73 15.12
C ILE A 401 4.22 14.66 15.41
N GLN A 402 4.56 14.01 16.53
CA GLN A 402 5.93 13.87 17.03
C GLN A 402 6.63 12.65 16.42
N GLY A 403 7.96 12.63 16.44
CA GLY A 403 8.75 11.55 15.84
C GLY A 403 8.90 11.65 14.32
N LEU A 404 8.40 12.75 13.72
CA LEU A 404 8.70 13.17 12.34
C LEU A 404 9.92 14.12 12.27
N GLU A 405 10.55 14.40 13.42
CA GLU A 405 11.70 15.28 13.57
C GLU A 405 12.86 14.86 12.64
N SER A 406 13.57 15.85 12.08
CA SER A 406 14.70 15.79 11.14
C SER A 406 14.42 15.71 9.62
N LYS A 407 13.17 15.79 9.15
CA LYS A 407 12.87 15.52 7.73
C LYS A 407 11.79 16.43 7.15
N HIS A 408 12.11 17.14 6.06
CA HIS A 408 11.11 17.87 5.28
C HIS A 408 10.26 16.89 4.48
N PHE A 409 8.99 16.77 4.85
CA PHE A 409 8.08 15.81 4.25
C PHE A 409 6.99 16.44 3.38
N PHE A 410 6.37 15.62 2.53
CA PHE A 410 5.04 15.88 1.96
C PHE A 410 4.17 14.66 2.25
N ILE A 411 2.94 14.88 2.73
CA ILE A 411 1.97 13.78 2.84
C ILE A 411 1.34 13.54 1.48
N LEU A 412 1.31 12.28 1.07
CA LEU A 412 0.75 11.89 -0.22
C LEU A 412 -0.53 11.08 -0.09
N ALA A 413 -0.76 10.45 1.06
CA ALA A 413 -1.95 9.69 1.36
C ALA A 413 -2.17 9.57 2.89
N CYS A 414 -3.44 9.50 3.29
CA CYS A 414 -3.91 9.17 4.62
C CYS A 414 -5.02 8.13 4.49
N GLU A 415 -4.82 6.92 5.03
CA GLU A 415 -5.85 5.88 5.02
C GLU A 415 -6.39 5.66 6.44
N ARG A 416 -7.72 5.62 6.58
CA ARG A 416 -8.40 5.40 7.88
C ARG A 416 -8.34 3.95 8.35
N HIS A 417 -8.26 3.01 7.41
CA HIS A 417 -8.20 1.59 7.69
C HIS A 417 -6.81 1.09 7.35
N TRP A 418 -5.91 1.20 8.33
CA TRP A 418 -4.72 0.38 8.36
C TRP A 418 -5.15 -1.07 8.62
N ILE A 419 -5.49 -1.77 7.55
CA ILE A 419 -5.59 -3.22 7.59
C ILE A 419 -4.15 -3.72 7.58
N VAL A 420 -3.71 -4.23 8.73
CA VAL A 420 -2.59 -5.15 8.79
C VAL A 420 -3.03 -6.41 8.05
N SER A 421 -2.84 -6.40 6.74
CA SER A 421 -3.08 -7.59 5.96
C SER A 421 -1.91 -8.53 6.24
N LEU A 422 -2.17 -9.55 7.06
CA LEU A 422 -1.33 -10.73 7.19
C LEU A 422 -1.30 -11.56 5.89
N LEU A 423 -1.66 -10.99 4.72
CA LEU A 423 -1.60 -11.62 3.41
C LEU A 423 -0.15 -12.00 3.06
N LEU A 424 0.26 -13.12 3.65
CA LEU A 424 1.43 -13.93 3.41
C LEU A 424 1.44 -14.53 1.99
N GLY A 425 0.55 -14.08 1.11
CA GLY A 425 0.36 -14.59 -0.25
C GLY A 425 0.57 -13.58 -1.37
N MET A 426 0.68 -12.26 -1.10
CA MET A 426 0.93 -11.30 -2.20
C MET A 426 2.34 -11.42 -2.78
N PHE A 427 3.28 -11.93 -1.99
CA PHE A 427 4.67 -12.12 -2.38
C PHE A 427 5.03 -13.59 -2.23
N LYS A 428 5.37 -14.27 -3.33
CA LYS A 428 5.90 -15.64 -3.25
C LYS A 428 7.15 -15.65 -2.38
N GLN A 429 7.30 -16.71 -1.57
CA GLN A 429 8.52 -16.98 -0.77
C GLN A 429 9.82 -17.01 -1.60
N SER A 430 9.73 -17.15 -2.92
CA SER A 430 10.89 -17.18 -3.83
C SER A 430 11.48 -15.81 -4.18
N GLU A 431 10.87 -14.70 -3.76
CA GLU A 431 11.36 -13.33 -4.05
C GLU A 431 11.80 -12.57 -2.78
N ILE A 432 12.09 -13.31 -1.70
CA ILE A 432 12.58 -12.75 -0.45
C ILE A 432 14.03 -12.27 -0.64
N VAL A 433 14.21 -10.99 -0.94
CA VAL A 433 15.43 -10.27 -0.55
C VAL A 433 15.12 -9.58 0.76
N CYS A 434 15.39 -10.24 1.89
CA CYS A 434 15.58 -9.53 3.14
C CYS A 434 16.84 -8.68 3.00
N PRO A 435 16.81 -7.35 3.23
CA PRO A 435 18.03 -6.62 3.49
C PRO A 435 18.54 -7.11 4.85
N CYS A 436 19.43 -8.10 4.84
CA CYS A 436 20.29 -8.33 5.99
C CYS A 436 21.04 -7.01 6.25
N PRO A 437 20.96 -6.42 7.46
CA PRO A 437 21.86 -5.34 7.82
C PRO A 437 23.27 -5.93 7.88
N LYS A 438 24.02 -5.81 6.78
CA LYS A 438 25.47 -5.96 6.83
C LYS A 438 25.96 -4.79 7.66
N HIS A 439 26.67 -5.10 8.74
CA HIS A 439 27.25 -4.20 9.74
C HIS A 439 26.39 -3.92 10.98
N LEU A 440 26.31 -4.93 11.86
CA LEU A 440 26.47 -4.71 13.30
C LEU A 440 27.69 -5.53 13.75
N PRO A 441 28.60 -4.97 14.56
CA PRO A 441 29.74 -5.70 15.09
C PRO A 441 29.24 -6.87 15.96
N ARG A 442 29.94 -8.00 15.87
CA ARG A 442 29.71 -9.18 16.71
C ARG A 442 29.80 -8.75 18.17
N LEU A 443 28.67 -8.81 18.90
CA LEU A 443 28.70 -8.88 20.36
C LEU A 443 29.33 -10.24 20.73
N VAL A 444 30.63 -10.21 21.02
CA VAL A 444 31.27 -11.28 21.76
C VAL A 444 30.82 -11.12 23.20
N VAL A 445 30.02 -12.06 23.69
CA VAL A 445 29.74 -12.20 25.12
C VAL A 445 31.01 -12.76 25.75
N THR A 446 31.89 -11.89 26.22
CA THR A 446 32.95 -12.26 27.16
C THR A 446 32.42 -12.11 28.58
N THR A 447 32.13 -13.25 29.20
CA THR A 447 32.08 -13.40 30.65
C THR A 447 33.41 -12.97 31.25
N GLY A 448 33.42 -11.99 32.17
CA GLY A 448 34.65 -11.65 32.87
C GLY A 448 34.60 -10.31 33.60
N VAL A 449 34.16 -10.38 34.86
CA VAL A 449 34.61 -9.62 36.03
C VAL A 449 35.22 -8.23 35.78
N SER A 450 34.47 -7.22 36.22
CA SER A 450 34.89 -5.85 36.47
C SER A 450 36.00 -5.75 37.52
N TYR A 451 37.06 -5.00 37.22
CA TYR A 451 37.79 -4.23 38.22
C TYR A 451 37.87 -2.76 37.77
N ILE A 452 37.47 -1.90 38.68
CA ILE A 452 37.62 -0.45 38.67
C ILE A 452 39.04 -0.14 39.13
N GLU A 453 39.77 0.75 38.45
CA GLU A 453 40.58 1.76 39.13
C GLU A 453 41.08 2.88 38.20
N LYS A 454 40.69 4.10 38.61
CA LYS A 454 41.17 5.48 38.37
C LYS A 454 41.34 6.02 36.95
#